data_AF-A0A960J8G8-F1
#
_entry.id   AF-A0A960J8G8-F1
#
_cell.length_a   1.000
_cell.length_b   1.000
_cell.length_c   1.000
_cell.angle_alpha   90.00
_cell.angle_beta   90.00
_cell.angle_gamma   90.00
#
_symmetry.space_group_name_H-M   'P 1'
#
loop_
_entity.id
_entity.type
_entity.pdbx_description
1 polymer ?
#
loop_
_entity_poly.entity_id
_entity_poly.type
_entity_poly.pdbx_seq_one_letter_code
_entity_poly.pdbx_strand_id
1 'polypeptide(L)'
;MTSALVAGLAAGLVSAAVSEALLKWWSGKPETSAFKVALTGTLLRTAWMTAALAAGLVSRLWEPRAFTAALLGTYLIAQIVEGIRYRRFVDNR
;
A
#
# COMPACT_ATOMS: atom_id res chain seq x y z
N MET A 1 -12.67 13.17 -14.75
CA MET A 1 -11.63 12.18 -15.06
C MET A 1 -10.25 12.47 -14.46
N THR A 2 -9.52 13.53 -14.84
CA THR A 2 -8.10 13.72 -14.42
C THR A 2 -7.88 13.83 -12.91
N SER A 3 -8.73 14.57 -12.18
CA SER A 3 -8.62 14.71 -10.71
C SER A 3 -8.88 13.40 -9.96
N ALA A 4 -9.76 12.53 -10.47
CA ALA A 4 -10.05 11.21 -9.91
C ALA A 4 -8.86 10.25 -10.07
N LEU A 5 -8.17 10.33 -11.22
CA LEU A 5 -6.94 9.58 -11.45
C LEU A 5 -5.84 10.04 -10.48
N VAL A 6 -5.61 11.34 -10.35
CA VAL A 6 -4.59 11.88 -9.43
C VAL A 6 -4.89 11.49 -7.97
N ALA A 7 -6.15 11.58 -7.54
CA ALA A 7 -6.55 11.17 -6.20
C ALA A 7 -6.33 9.65 -5.96
N GLY A 8 -6.70 8.80 -6.92
CA GLY A 8 -6.49 7.36 -6.83
C GLY A 8 -4.99 6.99 -6.83
N LEU A 9 -4.18 7.66 -7.65
CA LEU A 9 -2.73 7.48 -7.68
C LEU A 9 -2.08 7.90 -6.35
N ALA A 10 -2.46 9.07 -5.82
CA ALA A 10 -1.95 9.57 -4.55
C ALA A 10 -2.28 8.61 -3.40
N ALA A 11 -3.53 8.14 -3.33
CA ALA A 11 -3.96 7.18 -2.32
C ALA A 11 -3.21 5.85 -2.42
N GLY A 12 -2.86 5.37 -3.62
CA GLY A 12 -2.03 4.18 -3.76
C GLY A 12 -0.56 4.40 -3.41
N LEU A 13 0.00 5.58 -3.67
CA LEU A 13 1.37 5.92 -3.23
C LEU A 13 1.51 5.90 -1.71
N VAL A 14 0.47 6.29 -0.96
CA VAL A 14 0.45 6.16 0.51
C VAL A 14 0.64 4.71 0.94
N SER A 15 0.11 3.74 0.19
CA SER A 15 0.33 2.31 0.49
C SER A 15 1.79 1.90 0.39
N ALA A 16 2.51 2.40 -0.61
CA ALA A 16 3.95 2.15 -0.75
C ALA A 16 4.75 2.78 0.40
N ALA A 17 4.40 4.02 0.78
CA ALA A 17 5.04 4.73 1.89
C ALA A 17 4.83 4.02 3.25
N VAL A 18 3.60 3.55 3.52
CA VAL A 18 3.27 2.75 4.70
C VAL A 18 4.12 1.49 4.77
N SER A 19 4.30 0.81 3.64
CA SER A 19 5.08 -0.42 3.54
C SER A 19 6.56 -0.16 3.85
N GLU A 20 7.11 0.93 3.32
CA GLU A 20 8.48 1.33 3.60
C GLU A 20 8.70 1.75 5.06
N ALA A 21 7.73 2.47 5.64
CA ALA A 21 7.77 2.86 7.05
C ALA A 21 7.74 1.63 7.98
N LEU A 22 6.91 0.63 7.66
CA LEU A 22 6.87 -0.64 8.41
C LEU A 22 8.19 -1.40 8.30
N LEU A 23 8.76 -1.52 7.10
CA LEU A 23 10.06 -2.19 6.91
C LEU A 23 11.18 -1.49 7.69
N LYS A 24 11.26 -0.15 7.64
CA LYS A 24 12.23 0.65 8.41
C LYS A 24 12.05 0.54 9.92
N TRP A 25 10.81 0.49 10.40
CA TRP A 25 10.56 0.27 11.83
C TRP A 25 11.09 -1.10 12.25
N TRP A 26 10.83 -2.14 11.47
CA TRP A 26 11.13 -3.52 11.87
C TRP A 26 12.59 -3.93 11.61
N SER A 27 13.34 -3.24 10.75
CA SER A 27 14.76 -3.51 10.52
C SER A 27 15.63 -3.36 11.78
N GLY A 28 15.20 -2.55 12.76
CA GLY A 28 15.91 -2.35 14.03
C GLY A 28 15.61 -3.39 15.11
N LYS A 29 14.73 -4.38 14.87
CA LYS A 29 14.28 -5.33 15.90
C LYS A 29 14.79 -6.75 15.60
N PRO A 30 15.71 -7.30 16.42
CA PRO A 30 16.38 -8.57 16.13
C PRO A 30 15.45 -9.80 16.19
N GLU A 31 14.39 -9.79 17.00
CA GLU A 31 13.53 -10.98 17.21
C GLU A 31 12.28 -11.05 16.31
N THR A 32 12.08 -10.08 15.43
CA THR A 32 10.83 -10.01 14.67
C THR A 32 10.82 -11.00 13.51
N SER A 33 10.01 -12.06 13.65
CA SER A 33 9.74 -13.04 12.59
C SER A 33 9.28 -12.34 11.31
N ALA A 34 9.91 -12.69 10.19
CA ALA A 34 9.61 -12.16 8.87
C ALA A 34 8.10 -12.29 8.55
N PHE A 35 7.48 -13.40 8.95
CA PHE A 35 6.04 -13.63 8.80
C PHE A 35 5.18 -12.55 9.47
N LYS A 36 5.54 -12.12 10.68
CA LYS A 36 4.82 -11.06 11.41
C LYS A 36 4.94 -9.71 10.71
N VAL A 37 6.10 -9.40 10.12
CA VAL A 37 6.31 -8.18 9.32
C VAL A 37 5.37 -8.19 8.12
N ALA A 38 5.38 -9.29 7.36
CA ALA A 38 4.57 -9.45 6.16
C ALA A 38 3.07 -9.41 6.45
N LEU A 39 2.64 -10.09 7.52
CA LEU A 39 1.24 -10.10 7.95
C LEU A 39 0.78 -8.70 8.36
N THR A 40 1.58 -7.98 9.16
CA THR A 40 1.27 -6.61 9.59
C THR A 40 1.19 -5.65 8.41
N GLY A 41 2.15 -5.72 7.48
CA GLY A 41 2.12 -4.94 6.24
C GLY A 41 0.88 -5.21 5.38
N THR A 42 0.51 -6.48 5.23
CA THR A 42 -0.67 -6.91 4.49
C THR A 42 -1.96 -6.38 5.12
N LEU A 43 -2.10 -6.50 6.45
CA LEU A 43 -3.28 -6.02 7.18
C LEU A 43 -3.42 -4.49 7.08
N LEU A 44 -2.33 -3.75 7.34
CA LEU A 44 -2.38 -2.29 7.31
C LEU A 44 -2.74 -1.77 5.92
N ARG A 45 -2.21 -2.40 4.87
CA ARG A 45 -2.49 -2.03 3.48
C ARG A 45 -3.92 -2.36 3.08
N THR A 46 -4.43 -3.52 3.50
CA THR A 46 -5.81 -3.91 3.23
C THR A 46 -6.79 -2.96 3.91
N ALA A 47 -6.52 -2.58 5.16
CA ALA A 47 -7.28 -1.56 5.87
C ALA A 47 -7.25 -0.21 5.15
N TRP A 48 -6.06 0.25 4.73
CA TRP A 48 -5.90 1.49 3.97
C TRP A 48 -6.65 1.47 2.63
N MET A 49 -6.51 0.42 1.83
CA MET A 49 -7.20 0.29 0.54
C MET A 49 -8.71 0.30 0.71
N THR A 50 -9.21 -0.39 1.74
CA THR A 50 -10.64 -0.41 2.05
C THR A 50 -11.14 0.98 2.46
N ALA A 51 -10.37 1.69 3.31
CA ALA A 51 -10.69 3.05 3.72
C ALA A 51 -10.64 4.05 2.55
N ALA A 52 -9.63 3.96 1.68
CA ALA A 52 -9.50 4.80 0.50
C ALA A 52 -10.62 4.56 -0.52
N LEU A 53 -11.00 3.30 -0.75
CA LEU A 53 -12.16 2.94 -1.57
C LEU A 53 -13.46 3.48 -0.97
N ALA A 54 -13.70 3.27 0.33
CA ALA A 54 -14.88 3.77 1.01
C ALA A 54 -14.97 5.29 0.94
N ALA A 55 -13.87 6.00 1.22
CA ALA A 55 -13.80 7.45 1.11
C ALA A 55 -14.06 7.95 -0.33
N GLY A 56 -13.49 7.27 -1.33
CA GLY A 56 -13.74 7.57 -2.74
C GLY A 56 -15.20 7.39 -3.14
N LEU A 57 -15.84 6.31 -2.69
CA LEU A 57 -17.24 6.01 -2.99
C LEU A 57 -18.21 6.96 -2.27
N VAL A 58 -17.91 7.35 -1.03
CA VAL A 58 -18.77 8.23 -0.22
C VAL A 58 -18.68 9.68 -0.65
N SER A 59 -17.51 10.15 -1.08
CA SER A 59 -17.29 11.58 -1.35
C SER A 59 -18.13 12.13 -2.51
N ARG A 60 -18.58 11.30 -3.46
CA ARG A 60 -19.22 11.71 -4.74
C ARG A 60 -18.39 12.72 -5.57
N LEU A 61 -17.18 13.07 -5.14
CA LEU A 61 -16.30 14.07 -5.76
C LEU A 61 -15.56 13.50 -6.97
N TRP A 62 -15.42 12.17 -7.02
CA TRP A 62 -14.62 11.49 -8.02
C TRP A 62 -15.42 10.43 -8.74
N GLU A 63 -15.09 10.25 -10.01
CA GLU A 63 -15.64 9.22 -10.85
C GLU A 63 -15.16 7.85 -10.35
N PRO A 64 -16.05 6.99 -9.82
CA PRO A 64 -15.63 5.81 -9.03
C PRO A 64 -14.75 4.86 -9.83
N ARG A 65 -15.05 4.67 -11.12
CA ARG A 65 -14.30 3.77 -12.00
C ARG A 65 -12.85 4.23 -12.19
N ALA A 66 -12.66 5.52 -12.48
CA ALA A 66 -11.32 6.09 -12.70
C ALA A 66 -10.50 6.10 -11.40
N PHE A 67 -11.13 6.46 -10.27
CA PHE A 67 -10.49 6.43 -8.96
C PHE A 67 -10.07 5.02 -8.55
N THR A 68 -10.99 4.05 -8.62
CA THR A 68 -10.72 2.65 -8.26
C THR A 68 -9.67 2.02 -9.18
N ALA A 69 -9.71 2.28 -10.49
CA ALA A 69 -8.70 1.77 -11.41
C ALA A 69 -7.30 2.33 -11.10
N ALA A 70 -7.19 3.64 -10.84
CA ALA A 70 -5.92 4.26 -10.46
C ALA A 70 -5.40 3.73 -9.11
N LEU A 71 -6.29 3.56 -8.14
CA LEU A 71 -5.98 3.02 -6.81
C LEU A 71 -5.50 1.57 -6.89
N LEU A 72 -6.18 0.72 -7.67
CA LEU A 72 -5.79 -0.68 -7.88
C LEU A 72 -4.46 -0.79 -8.64
N GLY A 73 -4.28 0.02 -9.69
CA GLY A 73 -3.03 0.02 -10.47
C GLY A 73 -1.82 0.37 -9.60
N THR A 74 -1.95 1.39 -8.76
CA THR A 74 -0.87 1.78 -7.84
C THR A 74 -0.68 0.79 -6.69
N TYR A 75 -1.75 0.16 -6.19
CA TYR A 75 -1.65 -0.93 -5.23
C TYR A 75 -0.87 -2.12 -5.78
N LEU A 76 -1.15 -2.56 -7.02
CA LEU A 76 -0.45 -3.67 -7.66
C LEU A 76 1.04 -3.36 -7.85
N ILE A 77 1.36 -2.14 -8.31
CA ILE A 77 2.76 -1.70 -8.44
C ILE A 77 3.46 -1.71 -7.06
N ALA A 78 2.79 -1.21 -6.02
CA ALA A 78 3.34 -1.21 -4.66
C ALA A 78 3.60 -2.65 -4.15
N GLN A 79 2.71 -3.60 -4.43
CA GLN A 79 2.88 -5.02 -4.07
C GLN A 79 4.10 -5.65 -4.76
N ILE A 80 4.29 -5.38 -6.06
CA ILE A 80 5.45 -5.89 -6.81
C ILE A 80 6.75 -5.33 -6.23
N VAL A 81 6.81 -4.01 -6.02
CA VAL A 81 8.01 -3.34 -5.47
C VAL A 81 8.31 -3.82 -4.06
N GLU A 82 7.31 -3.95 -3.21
CA GLU A 82 7.49 -4.45 -1.85
C GLU A 82 7.92 -5.92 -1.83
N GLY A 83 7.33 -6.80 -2.66
CA GLY A 83 7.74 -8.20 -2.75
C GLY A 83 9.23 -8.35 -3.12
N ILE A 84 9.72 -7.52 -4.05
CA ILE A 84 11.13 -7.47 -4.42
C ILE A 84 11.99 -6.98 -3.25
N ARG A 85 11.54 -5.94 -2.51
CA ARG A 85 12.27 -5.40 -1.35
C ARG A 85 12.28 -6.37 -0.19
N TYR A 86 11.19 -7.09 0.05
CA TYR A 86 11.04 -8.06 1.11
C TYR A 86 11.95 -9.27 0.88
N ARG A 87 12.04 -9.79 -0.36
CA ARG A 87 13.05 -10.81 -0.69
C ARG A 87 14.46 -10.35 -0.31
N ARG A 88 14.84 -9.15 -0.74
CA ARG A 88 16.15 -8.57 -0.37
C ARG A 88 16.34 -8.39 1.14
N PHE A 89 15.30 -8.07 1.90
CA PHE A 89 15.39 -7.96 3.36
C PHE A 89 15.61 -9.32 4.03
N VAL A 90 14.97 -10.37 3.52
CA VAL A 90 15.15 -11.74 4.02
C VAL A 90 16.52 -12.29 3.59
N ASP A 91 16.93 -12.08 2.35
CA ASP A 91 18.22 -12.57 1.82
C ASP A 91 19.44 -11.89 2.47
N ASN A 92 19.29 -10.65 2.96
CA ASN A 92 20.36 -9.89 3.62
C ASN A 92 20.41 -10.08 5.16
N ARG A 93 19.57 -10.95 5.73
CA ARG A 93 19.53 -11.27 7.16
C ARG A 93 20.04 -12.69 7.41
#